data_AF-A0A354LYP4-F1
#
_entry.id   AF-A0A354LYP4-F1
#
_cell.length_a   1.000
_cell.length_b   1.000
_cell.length_c   1.000
_cell.angle_alpha   90.00
_cell.angle_beta   90.00
_cell.angle_gamma   90.00
#
_symmetry.space_group_name_H-M   'P 1'
#
loop_
_entity.id
_entity.type
_entity.pdbx_description
1 polymer ?
#
loop_
_entity_poly.entity_id
_entity_poly.type
_entity_poly.pdbx_seq_one_letter_code
_entity_poly.pdbx_strand_id
1 'polypeptide(L)'
;MNEYHYLQLNRKQRTYYKKIINAVANGDSDVRPFAFVGSEEIIKIAKAVNYDHPELFYVDFQHLDFLETPIGVVYQINYTVKASNRSFVVEQFEKKISDILKEAAQSNLRGEYEKCRWVHNYLIRHIKYNYE
;
A
#
# COMPACT_ATOMS: atom_id res chain seq x y z
N MET A 1 -13.95 -2.28 -2.51
CA MET A 1 -12.71 -2.21 -1.72
C MET A 1 -13.07 -1.59 -0.38
N ASN A 2 -12.73 -2.22 0.73
CA ASN A 2 -13.16 -1.80 2.06
C ASN A 2 -11.98 -1.01 2.67
N GLU A 3 -11.96 0.32 2.53
CA GLU A 3 -10.94 1.20 3.12
C GLU A 3 -11.15 1.27 4.64
N TYR A 4 -10.91 0.17 5.34
CA TYR A 4 -11.22 0.00 6.75
C TYR A 4 -10.42 0.97 7.61
N HIS A 5 -9.13 1.12 7.32
CA HIS A 5 -8.27 2.02 8.09
C HIS A 5 -8.61 3.49 7.82
N TYR A 6 -8.98 3.85 6.59
CA TYR A 6 -9.52 5.17 6.26
C TYR A 6 -10.77 5.53 7.10
N LEU A 7 -11.68 4.58 7.30
CA LEU A 7 -12.87 4.80 8.13
C LEU A 7 -12.54 5.08 9.60
N GLN A 8 -11.39 4.64 10.10
CA GLN A 8 -10.95 4.95 11.47
C GLN A 8 -10.29 6.32 11.62
N LEU A 9 -10.00 7.01 10.51
CA LEU A 9 -9.39 8.34 10.52
C LEU A 9 -10.43 9.44 10.75
N ASN A 10 -10.01 10.53 11.41
CA ASN A 10 -10.82 11.74 11.52
C ASN A 10 -10.90 12.49 10.18
N ARG A 11 -11.76 13.52 10.07
CA ARG A 11 -11.97 14.26 8.82
C ARG A 11 -10.67 14.84 8.22
N LYS A 12 -9.79 15.42 9.04
CA LYS A 12 -8.52 16.03 8.58
C LYS A 12 -7.55 14.96 8.09
N GLN A 13 -7.41 13.87 8.85
CA GLN A 13 -6.59 12.72 8.48
C GLN A 13 -7.05 12.09 7.17
N ARG A 14 -8.37 11.91 6.99
CA ARG A 14 -8.96 11.43 5.73
C ARG A 14 -8.65 12.33 4.53
N THR A 15 -8.62 13.65 4.73
CA THR A 15 -8.20 14.58 3.68
C THR A 15 -6.73 14.35 3.29
N TYR A 16 -5.85 14.19 4.28
CA TYR A 16 -4.43 13.96 4.00
C TYR A 16 -4.17 12.55 3.41
N TYR A 17 -4.90 11.54 3.86
CA TYR A 17 -4.93 10.20 3.28
C TYR A 17 -5.17 10.23 1.76
N LYS A 18 -6.23 10.95 1.34
CA LYS A 18 -6.54 11.13 -0.09
C LYS A 18 -5.46 11.90 -0.83
N LYS A 19 -4.78 12.85 -0.18
CA LYS A 19 -3.65 13.56 -0.78
C LYS A 19 -2.48 12.63 -1.07
N ILE A 20 -2.16 11.71 -0.16
CA ILE A 20 -1.10 10.70 -0.38
C ILE A 20 -1.46 9.84 -1.60
N ILE A 21 -2.69 9.32 -1.67
CA ILE A 21 -3.13 8.50 -2.81
C ILE A 21 -3.02 9.26 -4.12
N ASN A 22 -3.52 10.50 -4.16
CA ASN A 22 -3.46 11.33 -5.36
C ASN A 22 -2.01 11.63 -5.78
N ALA A 23 -1.14 11.94 -4.82
CA ALA A 23 0.28 12.19 -5.10
C ALA A 23 0.96 10.94 -5.68
N VAL A 24 0.72 9.77 -5.10
CA VAL A 24 1.25 8.49 -5.62
C VAL A 24 0.71 8.18 -7.02
N ALA A 25 -0.59 8.41 -7.25
CA ALA A 25 -1.22 8.19 -8.55
C ALA A 25 -0.66 9.10 -9.65
N ASN A 26 -0.32 10.34 -9.31
CA ASN A 26 0.32 11.29 -10.23
C ASN A 26 1.83 11.06 -10.37
N GLY A 27 2.43 10.25 -9.51
CA GLY A 27 3.88 10.01 -9.46
C GLY A 27 4.66 11.16 -8.84
N ASP A 28 4.02 11.99 -8.01
CA ASP A 28 4.64 13.10 -7.30
C ASP A 28 5.72 12.60 -6.32
N SER A 29 6.73 13.42 -6.06
CA SER A 29 7.83 13.13 -5.12
C SER A 29 7.49 13.45 -3.66
N ASP A 30 6.43 14.22 -3.42
CA ASP A 30 6.11 14.75 -2.11
C ASP A 30 4.61 15.05 -1.95
N VAL A 31 4.17 15.06 -0.70
CA VAL A 31 2.84 15.48 -0.31
C VAL A 31 2.94 16.81 0.43
N ARG A 32 2.31 17.83 -0.16
CA ARG A 32 2.31 19.19 0.39
C ARG A 32 1.84 19.23 1.85
N PRO A 33 2.42 20.14 2.65
CA PRO A 33 2.09 20.26 4.05
C PRO A 33 0.61 20.61 4.23
N PHE A 34 0.02 20.08 5.29
CA PHE A 34 -1.32 20.42 5.70
C PHE A 34 -1.27 20.90 7.14
N ALA A 35 -1.84 22.08 7.38
CA ALA A 35 -1.80 22.71 8.70
C ALA A 35 -2.29 21.72 9.77
N PHE A 36 -1.54 21.63 10.87
CA PHE A 36 -1.83 20.82 12.06
C PHE A 36 -1.64 19.31 11.95
N VAL A 37 -1.00 18.80 10.89
CA VAL A 37 -0.60 17.37 10.82
C VAL A 37 0.91 17.28 11.02
N GLY A 38 1.31 16.81 12.21
CA GLY A 38 2.71 16.52 12.52
C GLY A 38 3.19 15.22 11.88
N SER A 39 4.49 14.98 11.88
CA SER A 39 5.11 13.76 11.32
C SER A 39 4.50 12.48 11.88
N GLU A 40 4.26 12.38 13.19
CA GLU A 40 3.62 11.21 13.81
C GLU A 40 2.23 10.88 13.24
N GLU A 41 1.45 11.93 12.95
CA GLU A 41 0.12 11.76 12.37
C GLU A 41 0.23 11.36 10.90
N ILE A 42 1.20 11.90 10.15
CA ILE A 42 1.49 11.44 8.79
C ILE A 42 1.90 9.97 8.79
N ILE A 43 2.75 9.52 9.73
CA ILE A 43 3.15 8.11 9.86
C ILE A 43 1.91 7.23 10.03
N LYS A 44 0.98 7.61 10.91
CA LYS A 44 -0.27 6.87 11.11
C LYS A 44 -1.10 6.79 9.83
N ILE A 45 -1.22 7.90 9.11
CA ILE A 45 -2.02 7.97 7.88
C ILE A 45 -1.36 7.17 6.75
N ALA A 46 -0.04 7.28 6.58
CA ALA A 46 0.72 6.54 5.59
C ALA A 46 0.64 5.02 5.83
N LYS A 47 0.68 4.57 7.10
CA LYS A 47 0.40 3.18 7.47
C LYS A 47 -1.01 2.75 7.11
N ALA A 48 -2.01 3.60 7.33
CA ALA A 48 -3.38 3.32 6.91
C ALA A 48 -3.49 3.14 5.38
N VAL A 49 -2.83 4.00 4.60
CA VAL A 49 -2.76 3.87 3.13
C VAL A 49 -2.12 2.54 2.75
N ASN A 50 -0.99 2.18 3.36
CA ASN A 50 -0.30 0.92 3.07
C ASN A 50 -1.18 -0.32 3.33
N TYR A 51 -1.98 -0.30 4.39
CA TYR A 51 -2.86 -1.43 4.72
C TYR A 51 -4.10 -1.52 3.83
N ASP A 52 -4.70 -0.37 3.49
CA ASP A 52 -5.91 -0.33 2.66
C ASP A 52 -5.59 -0.47 1.15
N HIS A 53 -4.38 -0.10 0.71
CA HIS A 53 -3.96 -0.07 -0.70
C HIS A 53 -2.68 -0.90 -0.97
N PRO A 54 -2.70 -2.23 -0.79
CA PRO A 54 -1.56 -3.10 -1.07
C PRO A 54 -1.11 -3.07 -2.55
N GLU A 55 -1.95 -2.60 -3.47
CA GLU A 55 -1.60 -2.37 -4.88
C GLU A 55 -0.51 -1.29 -5.06
N LEU A 56 -0.27 -0.45 -4.05
CA LEU A 56 0.80 0.56 -4.03
C LEU A 56 2.13 0.01 -3.51
N PHE A 57 2.39 -1.29 -3.71
CA PHE A 57 3.58 -2.01 -3.21
C PHE A 57 4.93 -1.42 -3.66
N TYR A 58 4.93 -0.55 -4.66
CA TYR A 58 6.13 0.15 -5.16
C TYR A 58 6.44 1.45 -4.39
N VAL A 59 5.68 1.77 -3.34
CA VAL A 59 5.92 2.86 -2.40
C VAL A 59 6.48 2.29 -1.10
N ASP A 60 7.56 2.88 -0.58
CA ASP A 60 8.10 2.53 0.73
C ASP A 60 7.34 3.27 1.83
N PHE A 61 6.38 2.57 2.45
CA PHE A 61 5.66 3.07 3.62
C PHE A 61 6.31 2.71 4.96
N GLN A 62 7.44 1.98 4.95
CA GLN A 62 8.18 1.58 6.14
C GLN A 62 9.19 2.67 6.55
N HIS A 63 9.86 3.27 5.57
CA HIS A 63 10.84 4.34 5.77
C HIS A 63 10.30 5.66 5.20
N LEU A 64 9.69 6.45 6.08
CA LEU A 64 9.05 7.72 5.73
C LEU A 64 10.02 8.88 5.95
N ASP A 65 10.24 9.67 4.91
CA ASP A 65 11.09 10.85 4.96
C ASP A 65 10.27 12.14 5.10
N PHE A 66 10.78 13.07 5.92
CA PHE A 66 10.09 14.32 6.23
C PHE A 66 11.02 15.51 6.06
N LEU A 67 10.49 16.56 5.45
CA LEU A 67 11.14 17.87 5.37
C LEU A 67 10.34 18.88 6.20
N GLU A 68 11.00 19.44 7.23
CA GLU A 68 10.43 20.53 8.01
C GLU A 68 10.46 21.84 7.23
N THR A 69 9.33 22.54 7.20
CA THR A 69 9.20 23.84 6.55
C THR A 69 8.51 24.83 7.50
N PRO A 70 8.65 26.15 7.28
CA PRO A 70 7.94 27.16 8.09
C PRO A 70 6.41 27.02 8.10
N ILE A 71 5.84 26.32 7.11
CA ILE A 71 4.39 26.13 6.94
C ILE A 71 3.91 24.71 7.34
N GLY A 72 4.80 23.87 7.88
CA GLY A 72 4.50 22.51 8.35
C GLY A 72 5.47 21.46 7.83
N VAL A 73 5.05 20.19 7.93
CA VAL A 73 5.87 19.04 7.52
C VAL A 73 5.47 18.59 6.11
N VAL A 74 6.46 18.47 5.22
CA VAL A 74 6.33 17.85 3.90
C VAL A 74 6.69 16.39 4.03
N TYR A 75 5.85 15.49 3.50
CA TYR A 75 6.17 14.07 3.40
C TYR A 75 6.81 13.79 2.04
N GLN A 76 8.03 13.23 2.03
CA GLN A 76 8.73 12.82 0.82
C GLN A 76 8.40 11.36 0.51
N ILE A 77 7.86 11.12 -0.68
CA ILE A 77 7.43 9.78 -1.10
C ILE A 77 8.63 9.02 -1.65
N ASN A 78 8.98 7.94 -0.95
CA ASN A 78 10.00 7.01 -1.39
C ASN A 78 9.39 5.92 -2.28
N TYR A 79 9.96 5.75 -3.46
CA TYR A 79 9.53 4.72 -4.41
C TYR A 79 10.61 3.65 -4.54
N THR A 80 10.24 2.39 -4.32
CA THR A 80 11.13 1.24 -4.51
C THR A 80 11.31 0.88 -5.98
N VAL A 81 10.42 1.39 -6.85
CA VAL A 81 10.46 1.19 -8.30
C VAL A 81 10.53 2.53 -9.04
N LYS A 82 11.49 2.64 -9.97
CA LYS A 82 11.63 3.79 -10.88
C LYS A 82 10.36 4.00 -11.70
N ALA A 83 9.96 5.26 -11.89
CA ALA A 83 8.75 5.64 -12.62
C ALA A 83 8.64 4.97 -14.01
N SER A 84 9.74 4.90 -14.76
CA SER A 84 9.79 4.26 -16.08
C SER A 84 9.43 2.78 -16.09
N ASN A 85 9.58 2.10 -14.96
CA ASN A 85 9.38 0.66 -14.83
C ASN A 85 8.08 0.31 -14.08
N ARG A 86 7.39 1.29 -13.49
CA ARG A 86 6.22 1.03 -12.63
C ARG A 86 5.12 0.29 -13.38
N SER A 87 4.77 0.73 -14.59
CA SER A 87 3.74 0.10 -15.41
C SER A 87 4.07 -1.37 -15.69
N PHE A 88 5.31 -1.65 -16.10
CA PHE A 88 5.80 -3.01 -16.34
C PHE A 88 5.71 -3.88 -15.08
N VAL A 89 6.16 -3.38 -13.94
CA VAL A 89 6.15 -4.14 -12.68
C VAL A 89 4.71 -4.40 -12.21
N VAL A 90 3.81 -3.43 -12.32
CA VAL A 90 2.37 -3.60 -12.04
C VAL A 90 1.76 -4.66 -12.94
N GLU A 91 2.07 -4.65 -14.24
CA GLU A 91 1.58 -5.67 -15.17
C GLU A 91 2.07 -7.08 -14.81
N GLN A 92 3.34 -7.24 -14.42
CA GLN A 92 3.85 -8.53 -13.95
C GLN A 92 3.16 -9.00 -12.67
N PHE A 93 2.85 -8.07 -11.76
CA PHE A 93 2.14 -8.37 -10.52
C PHE A 93 0.72 -8.84 -10.79
N GLU A 94 -0.04 -8.12 -11.63
CA GLU A 94 -1.40 -8.50 -12.05
C GLU A 94 -1.44 -9.85 -12.77
N LYS A 95 -0.45 -10.12 -13.64
CA LYS A 95 -0.31 -11.42 -14.29
C LYS A 95 -0.12 -12.53 -13.25
N LYS A 96 0.73 -12.31 -12.25
CA LYS A 96 0.96 -13.30 -11.20
C LYS A 96 -0.29 -13.52 -10.33
N ILE A 97 -1.02 -12.45 -9.98
CA ILE A 97 -2.32 -12.56 -9.29
C ILE A 97 -3.29 -13.42 -10.12
N SER A 98 -3.40 -13.14 -11.42
CA SER A 98 -4.27 -13.90 -12.32
C SER A 98 -3.92 -15.40 -12.34
N ASP A 99 -2.63 -15.72 -12.39
CA ASP A 99 -2.17 -17.11 -12.39
C ASP A 99 -2.50 -17.82 -11.06
N ILE A 100 -2.31 -17.14 -9.92
CA ILE A 100 -2.67 -17.65 -8.58
C ILE A 100 -4.18 -17.92 -8.51
N LEU A 101 -5.01 -16.99 -8.99
CA LEU A 101 -6.46 -17.13 -8.97
C LEU A 101 -6.95 -18.27 -9.88
N LYS A 102 -6.30 -18.49 -11.02
CA LYS A 102 -6.60 -19.63 -11.91
C LYS A 102 -6.30 -20.96 -11.21
N GLU A 103 -5.17 -21.08 -10.53
CA GLU A 103 -4.82 -22.28 -9.76
C GLU A 103 -5.81 -22.53 -8.62
N ALA A 104 -6.23 -21.47 -7.93
CA ALA A 104 -7.27 -21.55 -6.90
C ALA A 104 -8.61 -22.05 -7.46
N ALA A 105 -9.03 -21.52 -8.61
CA ALA A 105 -10.28 -21.90 -9.27
C ALA A 105 -10.26 -23.38 -9.71
N GLN A 106 -9.12 -23.88 -10.18
CA GLN A 106 -8.94 -25.29 -10.55
C GLN A 106 -9.02 -26.24 -9.34
N SER A 107 -8.77 -25.73 -8.12
CA SER A 107 -8.77 -26.53 -6.89
C SER A 107 -10.17 -26.86 -6.35
N ASN A 108 -11.24 -26.40 -7.01
CA ASN A 108 -12.66 -26.67 -6.69
C ASN A 108 -12.99 -26.50 -5.19
N LEU A 109 -12.50 -25.41 -4.60
CA LEU A 109 -12.61 -25.12 -3.16
C LEU A 109 -14.07 -24.90 -2.75
N ARG A 110 -14.56 -25.70 -1.81
CA ARG A 110 -15.93 -25.68 -1.29
C ARG A 110 -15.94 -25.05 0.11
N GLY A 111 -16.50 -23.85 0.18
CA GLY A 111 -16.68 -23.13 1.45
C GLY A 111 -15.46 -22.36 1.95
N GLU A 112 -15.64 -21.58 3.00
CA GLU A 112 -14.64 -20.61 3.49
C GLU A 112 -13.40 -21.26 4.09
N TYR A 113 -13.56 -22.38 4.81
CA TYR A 113 -12.43 -23.09 5.41
C TYR A 113 -11.43 -23.59 4.36
N GLU A 114 -11.91 -24.17 3.26
CA GLU A 114 -11.06 -24.67 2.19
C GLU A 114 -10.33 -23.53 1.47
N LYS A 115 -10.99 -22.39 1.25
CA LYS A 115 -10.36 -21.17 0.73
C LYS A 115 -9.22 -20.70 1.61
N CYS A 116 -9.46 -20.56 2.93
CA CYS A 116 -8.42 -20.15 3.87
C CYS A 116 -7.25 -21.12 3.91
N ARG A 117 -7.53 -22.43 3.94
CA ARG A 117 -6.49 -23.48 3.93
C ARG A 117 -5.67 -23.44 2.64
N TRP A 118 -6.30 -23.23 1.50
CA TRP A 118 -5.62 -23.11 0.21
C TRP A 118 -4.68 -21.92 0.19
N VAL A 119 -5.17 -20.72 0.57
CA VAL A 119 -4.34 -19.50 0.63
C VAL A 119 -3.16 -19.70 1.57
N HIS A 120 -3.39 -20.22 2.78
CA HIS A 120 -2.34 -20.51 3.75
C HIS A 120 -1.25 -21.43 3.17
N ASN A 121 -1.64 -22.56 2.58
CA ASN A 121 -0.69 -23.50 1.99
C ASN A 121 0.04 -22.92 0.78
N TYR A 122 -0.65 -22.11 -0.03
CA TYR A 122 -0.05 -21.43 -1.17
C TYR A 122 1.06 -20.49 -0.71
N LEU A 123 0.78 -19.66 0.30
CA LEU A 123 1.74 -18.71 0.86
C LEU A 123 2.97 -19.43 1.43
N ILE A 124 2.79 -20.49 2.23
CA ILE A 124 3.91 -21.27 2.79
C ILE A 124 4.82 -21.84 1.71
N ARG A 125 4.26 -22.29 0.58
CA ARG A 125 5.03 -22.90 -0.50
C ARG A 125 5.79 -21.89 -1.35
N HIS A 126 5.33 -20.64 -1.40
CA HIS A 126 5.81 -19.64 -2.35
C HIS A 126 6.45 -18.41 -1.71
N ILE A 127 6.39 -18.27 -0.39
CA ILE A 127 7.03 -17.17 0.35
C ILE A 127 8.21 -17.72 1.14
N LYS A 128 9.36 -17.07 0.98
CA LYS A 128 10.50 -17.23 1.89
C LYS A 128 10.44 -16.10 2.90
N TYR A 129 10.28 -16.44 4.17
CA TYR A 129 10.42 -15.45 5.24
C TYR A 129 11.88 -15.02 5.31
N ASN A 130 12.10 -13.72 5.33
CA ASN A 130 13.38 -13.20 5.74
C ASN A 130 13.43 -13.27 7.27
N TYR A 131 14.30 -14.13 7.82
CA TYR A 131 14.47 -14.33 9.26
C TYR A 131 15.59 -13.46 9.85
N GLU A 132 16.16 -12.57 9.03
CA GLU A 132 17.15 -11.56 9.44
C GLU A 132 16.52 -10.31 10.04
#